data_AF-A0A1S3IZ29-F1
#
_entry.id   AF-A0A1S3IZ29-F1
#
_cell.length_a   1.000
_cell.length_b   1.000
_cell.length_c   1.000
_cell.angle_alpha   90.00
_cell.angle_beta   90.00
_cell.angle_gamma   90.00
#
_symmetry.space_group_name_H-M   'P 1'
#
loop_
_entity.id
_entity.type
_entity.pdbx_description
1 polymer ?
#
loop_
_entity_poly.entity_id
_entity_poly.type
_entity_poly.pdbx_seq_one_letter_code
_entity_poly.pdbx_strand_id
1 'polypeptide(L)'
;MEYITKFLISRNNLITKYYLGVAGGLTNLSKMPSCNVLVLGAQKRTLSGFSTTAIMPHTGYIYYCELVQNTPPDMRRKAARLVAGKCTLAARVDSFHESQDGAIGDQLKAEIEQKLDKMVEPPPVKQVKALPAPIDASKKKRGGRRARKMKERNGMTEMRKAANRLNFGEIEEDAYQDDLGFSLGTLKSKSGRIRGPPVDSKTKARISKTLQQKLQKQNVTWGGSTTVKKHVSGTASSVAFTPLQGLEIVNPQAAEKKVQEANQKYFSTTAGFLKINRSDQK
;
A
#
# COMPACT_ATOMS: atom_id res chain seq x y z
N MET A 1 16.78 -36.47 12.79
CA MET A 1 17.60 -35.25 12.90
C MET A 1 18.42 -34.94 11.64
N GLU A 2 18.50 -35.84 10.65
CA GLU A 2 19.43 -35.73 9.52
C GLU A 2 18.87 -35.08 8.24
N TYR A 3 17.57 -34.75 8.17
CA TYR A 3 16.97 -34.25 6.93
C TYR A 3 17.06 -32.76 6.83
N ILE A 4 16.73 -31.99 7.88
CA ILE A 4 16.95 -30.53 7.86
C ILE A 4 18.42 -30.22 7.54
N THR A 5 19.35 -31.04 8.01
CA THR A 5 20.79 -30.87 7.73
C THR A 5 21.16 -31.25 6.29
N LYS A 6 20.57 -32.29 5.69
CA LYS A 6 20.73 -32.61 4.25
C LYS A 6 19.99 -31.63 3.32
N PHE A 7 18.81 -31.17 3.73
CA PHE A 7 17.89 -30.31 3.02
C PHE A 7 18.35 -28.85 2.98
N LEU A 8 18.89 -28.32 4.09
CA LEU A 8 18.95 -26.88 4.24
C LEU A 8 20.30 -26.27 3.84
N ILE A 9 21.44 -26.97 3.93
CA ILE A 9 22.73 -26.34 3.67
C ILE A 9 23.74 -27.36 3.15
N SER A 10 24.02 -27.27 1.85
CA SER A 10 25.24 -27.83 1.27
C SER A 10 26.44 -27.35 2.10
N ARG A 11 27.17 -28.30 2.70
CA ARG A 11 28.50 -28.13 3.33
C ARG A 11 28.63 -27.41 4.68
N ASN A 12 27.72 -26.53 5.10
CA ASN A 12 27.90 -25.75 6.35
C ASN A 12 26.87 -26.06 7.46
N ASN A 13 27.17 -27.05 8.30
CA ASN A 13 26.41 -27.45 9.51
C ASN A 13 26.22 -26.33 10.56
N LEU A 14 26.88 -25.19 10.41
CA LEU A 14 26.87 -24.11 11.40
C LEU A 14 25.55 -23.34 11.40
N ILE A 15 25.06 -22.91 10.24
CA ILE A 15 23.85 -22.09 10.16
C ILE A 15 22.62 -22.90 10.61
N THR A 16 22.52 -24.19 10.25
CA THR A 16 21.44 -25.07 10.75
C THR A 16 21.47 -25.21 12.26
N LYS A 17 22.65 -25.33 12.86
CA LYS A 17 22.82 -25.38 14.33
C LYS A 17 22.36 -24.10 15.00
N TYR A 18 22.76 -22.93 14.51
CA TYR A 18 22.29 -21.64 15.02
C TYR A 18 20.78 -21.47 14.83
N TYR A 19 20.25 -21.96 13.71
CA TYR A 19 18.84 -21.90 13.37
C TYR A 19 17.98 -22.71 14.33
N LEU A 20 18.37 -23.96 14.58
CA LEU A 20 17.69 -24.85 15.51
C LEU A 20 17.83 -24.37 16.97
N GLY A 21 18.99 -23.82 17.31
CA GLY A 21 19.24 -23.22 18.63
C GLY A 21 18.31 -22.05 18.93
N VAL A 22 18.17 -21.11 17.99
CA VAL A 22 17.27 -19.95 18.15
C VAL A 22 15.80 -20.36 18.11
N ALA A 23 15.44 -21.40 17.36
CA ALA A 23 14.09 -21.93 17.35
C ALA A 23 13.72 -22.69 18.65
N GLY A 24 14.70 -23.05 19.48
CA GLY A 24 14.49 -23.83 20.70
C GLY A 24 14.25 -25.32 20.42
N GLY A 25 14.88 -25.87 19.39
CA GLY A 25 14.77 -27.27 19.01
C GLY A 25 13.78 -27.56 17.87
N LEU A 26 13.78 -28.81 17.43
CA LEU A 26 13.07 -29.26 16.24
C LEU A 26 11.55 -29.20 16.38
N THR A 27 11.05 -29.60 17.55
CA THR A 27 9.62 -29.62 17.88
C THR A 27 9.00 -28.23 17.90
N ASN A 28 9.77 -27.23 18.33
CA ASN A 28 9.34 -25.84 18.31
C ASN A 28 9.40 -25.27 16.90
N LEU A 29 10.44 -25.60 16.13
CA LEU A 29 10.56 -25.19 14.74
C LEU A 29 9.43 -25.72 13.86
N SER A 30 8.99 -26.98 14.05
CA SER A 30 7.91 -27.59 13.26
C SER A 30 6.55 -26.91 13.48
N LYS A 31 6.32 -26.41 14.70
CA LYS A 31 5.12 -25.64 15.07
C LYS A 31 5.12 -24.21 14.51
N MET A 32 6.28 -23.66 14.14
CA MET A 32 6.37 -22.30 13.63
C MET A 32 5.78 -22.19 12.21
N PRO A 33 5.08 -21.09 11.87
CA PRO A 33 4.69 -20.80 10.51
C PRO A 33 5.87 -20.29 9.69
N SER A 34 5.81 -20.47 8.37
CA SER A 34 6.90 -20.11 7.43
C SER A 34 7.29 -18.64 7.45
N CYS A 35 6.37 -17.74 7.77
CA CYS A 35 6.64 -16.31 7.92
C CYS A 35 7.54 -15.99 9.12
N ASN A 36 7.42 -16.73 10.22
CA ASN A 36 8.28 -16.57 11.39
C ASN A 36 9.64 -17.18 11.14
N VAL A 37 9.66 -18.38 10.54
CA VAL A 37 10.87 -19.10 10.10
C VAL A 37 11.74 -18.21 9.20
N LEU A 38 11.16 -17.48 8.25
CA LEU A 38 11.89 -16.51 7.40
C LEU A 38 12.70 -15.47 8.19
N VAL A 39 12.17 -15.00 9.32
CA VAL A 39 12.71 -13.87 10.09
C VAL A 39 13.49 -14.34 11.33
N LEU A 40 13.62 -15.66 11.55
CA LEU A 40 14.42 -16.20 12.64
C LEU A 40 15.89 -15.76 12.51
N GLY A 41 16.43 -15.21 13.60
CA GLY A 41 17.77 -14.62 13.65
C GLY A 41 17.87 -13.19 13.11
N ALA A 42 16.76 -12.57 12.68
CA ALA A 42 16.80 -11.17 12.25
C ALA A 42 17.03 -10.25 13.46
N GLN A 43 18.13 -9.50 13.44
CA GLN A 43 18.42 -8.50 14.44
C GLN A 43 17.67 -7.20 14.12
N LYS A 44 16.97 -6.64 15.12
CA LYS A 44 16.38 -5.30 15.00
C LYS A 44 17.51 -4.27 15.04
N ARG A 45 17.77 -3.64 13.90
CA ARG A 45 18.69 -2.49 13.83
C ARG A 45 17.90 -1.21 14.02
N THR A 46 18.08 -0.54 15.16
CA THR A 46 17.64 0.83 15.37
C THR A 46 18.59 1.75 14.61
N LEU A 47 18.15 2.34 13.50
CA LEU A 47 18.98 3.29 12.78
C LEU A 47 19.03 4.62 13.55
N SER A 48 20.22 4.94 14.06
CA SER A 48 20.56 6.29 14.53
C SER A 48 20.79 7.21 13.32
N GLY A 49 19.72 7.61 12.63
CA GLY A 49 19.76 8.70 11.64
C GLY A 49 20.20 8.36 10.21
N PHE A 50 20.42 7.09 9.86
CA PHE A 50 20.74 6.69 8.47
C PHE A 50 19.49 6.42 7.61
N SER A 51 19.66 6.38 6.28
CA SER A 51 18.58 6.15 5.32
C SER A 51 17.90 4.79 5.50
N THR A 52 16.59 4.73 5.21
CA THR A 52 15.77 3.50 5.29
C THR A 52 16.20 2.42 4.28
N THR A 53 16.97 2.80 3.26
CA THR A 53 17.45 1.89 2.20
C THR A 53 18.51 0.91 2.71
N ALA A 54 19.24 1.26 3.78
CA ALA A 54 20.27 0.39 4.36
C ALA A 54 19.70 -0.77 5.19
N ILE A 55 18.43 -0.69 5.63
CA ILE A 55 17.77 -1.81 6.32
C ILE A 55 17.26 -2.78 5.27
N MET A 56 17.77 -4.00 5.29
CA MET A 56 17.13 -5.11 4.58
C MET A 56 16.03 -5.71 5.49
N PRO A 57 14.73 -5.53 5.17
CA PRO A 57 13.67 -6.10 5.98
C PRO A 57 13.57 -7.61 5.74
N HIS A 58 13.20 -8.36 6.79
CA HIS A 58 12.96 -9.81 6.74
C HIS A 58 14.19 -10.65 6.33
N THR A 59 15.38 -10.22 6.76
CA THR A 59 16.63 -10.99 6.59
C THR A 59 16.97 -11.76 7.87
N GLY A 60 16.48 -12.99 7.99
CA GLY A 60 16.93 -13.95 9.00
C GLY A 60 18.11 -14.80 8.53
N TYR A 61 18.46 -15.85 9.28
CA TYR A 61 19.56 -16.77 8.90
C TYR A 61 19.36 -17.43 7.53
N ILE A 62 18.11 -17.72 7.14
CA ILE A 62 17.78 -18.29 5.82
C ILE A 62 18.25 -17.39 4.67
N TYR A 63 18.24 -16.06 4.88
CA TYR A 63 18.70 -15.13 3.86
C TYR A 63 20.18 -15.34 3.52
N TYR A 64 20.99 -15.75 4.50
CA TYR A 64 22.43 -15.98 4.35
C TYR A 64 22.77 -17.41 3.92
N CYS A 65 21.77 -18.25 3.64
CA CYS A 65 22.00 -19.56 3.06
C CYS A 65 22.57 -19.42 1.62
N GLU A 66 23.49 -20.32 1.25
CA GLU A 66 24.12 -20.37 -0.06
C GLU A 66 23.09 -20.37 -1.21
N LEU A 67 22.02 -21.16 -1.09
CA LEU A 67 20.94 -21.20 -2.10
C LEU A 67 20.30 -19.83 -2.36
N VAL A 68 20.20 -18.99 -1.34
CA VAL A 68 19.66 -17.63 -1.48
C VAL A 68 20.75 -16.67 -1.96
N GLN A 69 21.96 -16.75 -1.41
CA GLN A 69 23.06 -15.86 -1.77
C GLN A 69 23.52 -16.01 -3.22
N ASN A 70 23.42 -17.22 -3.78
CA ASN A 70 23.71 -17.51 -5.18
C ASN A 70 22.70 -16.87 -6.16
N THR A 71 21.52 -16.46 -5.67
CA THR A 71 20.52 -15.77 -6.50
C THR A 71 20.80 -14.26 -6.61
N PRO A 72 20.43 -13.60 -7.72
CA PRO A 72 20.59 -12.16 -7.88
C PRO A 72 19.82 -11.38 -6.79
N PRO A 73 20.35 -10.24 -6.31
CA PRO A 73 19.84 -9.52 -5.14
C PRO A 73 18.35 -9.17 -5.21
N ASP A 74 17.84 -8.87 -6.40
CA ASP A 74 16.43 -8.54 -6.64
C ASP A 74 15.48 -9.71 -6.37
N MET A 75 15.95 -10.94 -6.58
CA MET A 75 15.17 -12.16 -6.39
C MET A 75 15.41 -12.83 -5.04
N ARG A 76 16.46 -12.44 -4.29
CA ARG A 76 16.81 -13.02 -2.97
C ARG A 76 15.65 -13.02 -1.99
N ARG A 77 14.82 -11.98 -1.96
CA ARG A 77 13.64 -11.92 -1.08
C ARG A 77 12.57 -12.96 -1.44
N LYS A 78 12.40 -13.28 -2.73
CA LYS A 78 11.49 -14.34 -3.18
C LYS A 78 12.10 -15.71 -2.89
N ALA A 79 13.39 -15.89 -3.17
CA ALA A 79 14.15 -17.10 -2.85
C ALA A 79 14.08 -17.44 -1.34
N ALA A 80 14.37 -16.48 -0.47
CA ALA A 80 14.32 -16.67 0.99
C ALA A 80 12.93 -17.11 1.48
N ARG A 81 11.85 -16.56 0.91
CA ARG A 81 10.47 -16.98 1.24
C ARG A 81 10.17 -18.40 0.78
N LEU A 82 10.65 -18.77 -0.39
CA LEU A 82 10.49 -20.11 -0.95
C LEU A 82 11.23 -21.13 -0.08
N VAL A 83 12.49 -20.85 0.24
CA VAL A 83 13.33 -21.68 1.12
C VAL A 83 12.71 -21.80 2.51
N ALA A 84 12.24 -20.70 3.11
CA ALA A 84 11.57 -20.75 4.42
C ALA A 84 10.30 -21.62 4.40
N GLY A 85 9.49 -21.54 3.35
CA GLY A 85 8.32 -22.40 3.18
C GLY A 85 8.70 -23.87 3.11
N LYS A 86 9.68 -24.23 2.27
CA LYS A 86 10.12 -25.62 2.13
C LYS A 86 10.85 -26.13 3.38
N CYS A 87 11.59 -25.28 4.08
CA CYS A 87 12.17 -25.54 5.39
C CYS A 87 11.10 -25.90 6.43
N THR A 88 9.99 -25.16 6.51
CA THR A 88 8.93 -25.52 7.45
C THR A 88 8.31 -26.88 7.17
N LEU A 89 8.19 -27.27 5.90
CA LEU A 89 7.69 -28.60 5.53
C LEU A 89 8.68 -29.69 5.94
N ALA A 90 9.96 -29.51 5.60
CA ALA A 90 11.01 -30.43 6.01
C ALA A 90 11.07 -30.57 7.54
N ALA A 91 11.02 -29.46 8.29
CA ALA A 91 11.06 -29.49 9.74
C ALA A 91 9.88 -30.25 10.38
N ARG A 92 8.72 -30.26 9.73
CA ARG A 92 7.55 -31.03 10.21
C ARG A 92 7.73 -32.51 9.99
N VAL A 93 8.14 -32.91 8.78
CA VAL A 93 8.46 -34.31 8.47
C VAL A 93 9.51 -34.85 9.44
N ASP A 94 10.54 -34.05 9.72
CA ASP A 94 11.60 -34.41 10.66
C ASP A 94 11.12 -34.59 12.08
N SER A 95 10.16 -33.78 12.52
CA SER A 95 9.62 -33.87 13.88
C SER A 95 8.79 -35.13 14.10
N PHE A 96 8.23 -35.72 13.03
CA PHE A 96 7.46 -36.96 13.08
C PHE A 96 8.30 -38.21 12.74
N HIS A 97 9.54 -38.05 12.27
CA HIS A 97 10.45 -39.15 11.90
C HIS A 97 9.86 -40.12 10.85
N GLU A 98 8.98 -39.63 9.97
CA GLU A 98 8.26 -40.44 8.97
C GLU A 98 9.15 -40.98 7.83
N SER A 99 10.31 -40.39 7.62
CA SER A 99 11.29 -40.87 6.62
C SER A 99 12.65 -41.04 7.28
N GLN A 100 13.34 -42.14 6.95
CA GLN A 100 14.70 -42.50 7.43
C GLN A 100 15.79 -42.45 6.33
N ASP A 101 15.41 -42.30 5.06
CA ASP A 101 16.34 -42.26 3.91
C ASP A 101 16.81 -40.88 3.42
N GLY A 102 16.23 -39.76 3.86
CA GLY A 102 16.57 -38.42 3.33
C GLY A 102 15.85 -38.00 2.05
N ALA A 103 15.17 -38.91 1.35
CA ALA A 103 14.63 -38.69 0.00
C ALA A 103 13.68 -37.48 -0.13
N ILE A 104 12.87 -37.21 0.91
CA ILE A 104 11.96 -36.05 0.93
C ILE A 104 12.75 -34.73 0.90
N GLY A 105 13.91 -34.67 1.58
CA GLY A 105 14.78 -33.50 1.56
C GLY A 105 15.31 -33.22 0.16
N ASP A 106 15.77 -34.25 -0.56
CA ASP A 106 16.30 -34.10 -1.91
C ASP A 106 15.22 -33.65 -2.90
N GLN A 107 14.01 -34.20 -2.79
CA GLN A 107 12.87 -33.77 -3.60
C GLN A 107 12.52 -32.28 -3.37
N LEU A 108 12.45 -31.85 -2.11
CA LEU A 108 12.14 -30.47 -1.79
C LEU A 108 13.25 -29.51 -2.23
N LYS A 109 14.51 -29.95 -2.21
CA LYS A 109 15.66 -29.18 -2.73
C LYS A 109 15.60 -29.05 -4.24
N ALA A 110 15.35 -30.14 -4.96
CA ALA A 110 15.16 -30.10 -6.42
C ALA A 110 14.02 -29.16 -6.82
N GLU A 111 12.91 -29.16 -6.07
CA GLU A 111 11.82 -28.19 -6.28
C GLU A 111 12.23 -26.73 -6.05
N ILE A 112 13.13 -26.47 -5.10
CA ILE A 112 13.66 -25.12 -4.86
C ILE A 112 14.48 -24.70 -6.07
N GLU A 113 15.46 -25.51 -6.47
CA GLU A 113 16.37 -25.23 -7.58
C GLU A 113 15.58 -24.98 -8.87
N GLN A 114 14.65 -25.87 -9.23
CA GLN A 114 13.78 -25.71 -10.41
C GLN A 114 13.00 -24.38 -10.40
N LYS A 115 12.50 -23.95 -9.23
CA LYS A 115 11.77 -22.69 -9.11
C LYS A 115 12.70 -21.47 -9.14
N LEU A 116 13.90 -21.58 -8.58
CA LEU A 116 14.91 -20.52 -8.65
C LEU A 116 15.34 -20.30 -10.11
N ASP A 117 15.63 -21.36 -10.85
CA ASP A 117 16.02 -21.29 -12.25
C ASP A 117 14.91 -20.65 -13.10
N LYS A 118 13.67 -21.10 -12.92
CA LYS A 118 12.50 -20.51 -13.60
C LYS A 118 12.27 -19.04 -13.26
N MET A 119 12.68 -18.57 -12.09
CA MET A 119 12.54 -17.16 -11.71
C MET A 119 13.62 -16.27 -12.36
N VAL A 120 14.78 -16.84 -12.67
CA VAL A 120 15.86 -16.15 -13.37
C VAL A 120 15.61 -16.14 -14.89
N GLU A 121 14.89 -17.14 -15.40
CA GLU A 121 14.50 -17.22 -16.80
C GLU A 121 13.76 -15.94 -17.25
N PRO A 122 14.25 -15.25 -18.30
CA PRO A 122 13.57 -14.06 -18.80
C PRO A 122 12.21 -14.44 -19.37
N PRO A 123 11.18 -13.56 -19.26
CA PRO A 123 9.90 -13.82 -19.88
C PRO A 123 10.09 -13.95 -21.40
N PRO A 124 9.33 -14.84 -22.07
CA PRO A 124 9.42 -14.99 -23.51
C PRO A 124 9.11 -13.66 -24.20
N VAL A 125 9.87 -13.34 -25.24
CA VAL A 125 9.74 -12.08 -25.98
C VAL A 125 8.32 -11.98 -26.52
N LYS A 126 7.61 -10.92 -26.12
CA LYS A 126 6.26 -10.65 -26.64
C LYS A 126 6.39 -10.27 -28.11
N GLN A 127 5.77 -11.05 -28.98
CA GLN A 127 5.67 -10.68 -30.39
C GLN A 127 4.95 -9.35 -30.54
N VAL A 128 5.44 -8.50 -31.44
CA VAL A 128 4.80 -7.23 -31.77
C VAL A 128 3.45 -7.55 -32.39
N LYS A 129 2.38 -7.26 -31.65
CA LYS A 129 1.03 -7.36 -32.18
C LYS A 129 0.85 -6.25 -33.20
N ALA A 130 0.64 -6.62 -34.47
CA ALA A 130 0.29 -5.67 -35.51
C ALA A 130 -0.94 -4.85 -35.05
N LEU A 131 -0.91 -3.56 -35.35
CA LEU A 131 -2.08 -2.71 -35.11
C LEU A 131 -3.27 -3.29 -35.89
N PRO A 132 -4.50 -3.16 -35.34
CA PRO A 132 -5.69 -3.51 -36.10
C PRO A 132 -5.68 -2.73 -37.42
N ALA A 133 -6.05 -3.40 -38.51
CA ALA A 133 -6.14 -2.76 -39.82
C ALA A 133 -7.01 -1.48 -39.72
N PRO A 134 -6.59 -0.35 -40.32
CA PRO A 134 -7.35 0.89 -40.37
C PRO A 134 -8.66 0.76 -41.18
N ILE A 135 -9.61 0.00 -40.65
CA ILE A 135 -10.93 -0.21 -41.24
C ILE A 135 -11.92 0.68 -40.47
N ASP A 136 -12.46 1.68 -41.15
CA ASP A 136 -13.49 2.57 -40.60
C ASP A 136 -14.85 1.86 -40.55
N ALA A 137 -15.01 0.98 -39.57
CA ALA A 137 -16.28 0.34 -39.31
C ALA A 137 -17.30 1.35 -38.75
N SER A 138 -18.57 1.21 -39.17
CA SER A 138 -19.65 2.05 -38.67
C SER A 138 -19.76 1.97 -37.13
N LYS A 139 -19.78 3.13 -36.46
CA LYS A 139 -19.77 3.21 -35.00
C LYS A 139 -21.12 2.78 -34.41
N LYS A 140 -21.10 1.86 -33.46
CA LYS A 140 -22.29 1.48 -32.67
C LYS A 140 -22.81 2.68 -31.87
N LYS A 141 -24.01 3.16 -32.20
CA LYS A 141 -24.70 4.25 -31.48
C LYS A 141 -25.27 3.72 -30.15
N ARG A 142 -24.63 4.06 -29.03
CA ARG A 142 -25.11 3.71 -27.67
C ARG A 142 -25.77 4.90 -26.98
N GLY A 143 -26.97 4.67 -26.45
CA GLY A 143 -27.71 5.57 -25.56
C GLY A 143 -27.50 5.24 -24.07
N GLY A 144 -28.21 5.95 -23.20
CA GLY A 144 -28.26 5.68 -21.75
C GLY A 144 -27.35 6.56 -20.89
N ARG A 145 -27.66 6.62 -19.59
CA ARG A 145 -27.00 7.52 -18.60
C ARG A 145 -25.49 7.32 -18.52
N ARG A 146 -25.01 6.06 -18.52
CA ARG A 146 -23.57 5.74 -18.47
C ARG A 146 -22.84 6.17 -19.75
N ALA A 147 -23.43 5.90 -20.91
CA ALA A 147 -22.85 6.28 -22.20
C ALA A 147 -22.81 7.81 -22.37
N ARG A 148 -23.88 8.52 -21.97
CA ARG A 148 -23.92 9.99 -21.95
C ARG A 148 -22.84 10.56 -21.03
N LYS A 149 -22.70 10.04 -19.81
CA LYS A 149 -21.63 10.45 -18.86
C LYS A 149 -20.21 10.14 -19.35
N MET A 150 -20.01 9.09 -20.15
CA MET A 150 -18.71 8.81 -20.78
C MET A 150 -18.43 9.79 -21.93
N LYS A 151 -19.44 10.07 -22.78
CA LYS A 151 -19.34 11.07 -23.87
C LYS A 151 -19.09 12.48 -23.33
N GLU A 152 -19.76 12.88 -22.26
CA GLU A 152 -19.53 14.17 -21.58
C GLU A 152 -18.12 14.30 -21.00
N ARG A 153 -17.51 13.17 -20.57
CA ARG A 153 -16.17 13.17 -19.98
C ARG A 153 -15.06 13.32 -21.02
N ASN A 154 -15.23 12.68 -22.17
CA ASN A 154 -14.24 12.70 -23.26
C ASN A 154 -14.54 13.80 -24.29
N GLY A 155 -15.73 14.39 -24.25
CA GLY A 155 -16.16 15.45 -25.15
C GLY A 155 -15.63 16.81 -24.72
N MET A 156 -15.59 17.73 -25.68
CA MET A 156 -15.25 19.13 -25.42
C MET A 156 -16.30 19.77 -24.51
N THR A 157 -15.83 20.50 -23.50
CA THR A 157 -16.70 21.24 -22.58
C THR A 157 -17.39 22.39 -23.30
N GLU A 158 -18.55 22.82 -22.81
CA GLU A 158 -19.26 23.98 -23.38
C GLU A 158 -18.40 25.25 -23.34
N MET A 159 -17.63 25.44 -22.27
CA MET A 159 -16.63 26.52 -22.16
C MET A 159 -15.60 26.45 -23.29
N ARG A 160 -15.06 25.26 -23.59
CA ARG A 160 -14.07 25.13 -24.66
C ARG A 160 -14.69 25.24 -26.05
N LYS A 161 -15.95 24.81 -26.23
CA LYS A 161 -16.70 25.05 -27.47
C LYS A 161 -16.91 26.54 -27.72
N ALA A 162 -17.23 27.32 -26.70
CA ALA A 162 -17.39 28.78 -26.81
C ALA A 162 -16.04 29.49 -27.06
N ALA A 163 -14.96 29.03 -26.41
CA ALA A 163 -13.63 29.54 -26.70
C ALA A 163 -13.14 29.21 -28.12
N ASN A 164 -13.54 28.06 -28.68
CA ASN A 164 -13.21 27.69 -30.07
C ASN A 164 -14.11 28.38 -31.11
N ARG A 165 -15.07 29.23 -30.71
CA ARG A 165 -15.85 30.06 -31.65
C ARG A 165 -15.13 31.38 -31.82
N LEU A 166 -14.93 31.77 -33.08
CA LEU A 166 -14.29 33.02 -33.48
C LEU A 166 -15.35 33.96 -34.07
N ASN A 167 -15.28 35.25 -33.73
CA ASN A 167 -16.12 36.27 -34.35
C ASN A 167 -15.41 36.82 -35.58
N PHE A 168 -16.01 36.63 -36.76
CA PHE A 168 -15.43 37.13 -38.00
C PHE A 168 -15.52 38.67 -38.04
N GLY A 169 -14.39 39.32 -38.32
CA GLY A 169 -14.30 40.79 -38.47
C GLY A 169 -14.08 41.58 -37.16
N GLU A 170 -13.99 40.91 -36.01
CA GLU A 170 -13.58 41.53 -34.74
C GLU A 170 -12.16 41.06 -34.39
N ILE A 171 -11.25 41.98 -34.07
CA ILE A 171 -9.90 41.62 -33.59
C ILE A 171 -10.05 41.02 -32.19
N GLU A 172 -9.60 39.78 -32.02
CA GLU A 172 -9.64 39.11 -30.73
C GLU A 172 -8.58 39.70 -29.78
N GLU A 173 -9.00 40.10 -28.59
CA GLU A 173 -8.06 40.49 -27.54
C GLU A 173 -7.54 39.24 -26.82
N ASP A 174 -6.33 38.82 -27.19
CA ASP A 174 -5.60 37.77 -26.50
C ASP A 174 -5.43 38.13 -25.02
N ALA A 175 -5.85 37.22 -24.14
CA ALA A 175 -5.78 37.46 -22.69
C ALA A 175 -4.33 37.45 -22.16
N TYR A 176 -3.39 36.93 -22.95
CA TYR A 176 -1.96 36.90 -22.65
C TYR A 176 -1.19 37.04 -23.96
N GLN A 177 -0.68 38.24 -24.21
CA GLN A 177 0.32 38.49 -25.23
C GLN A 177 1.67 38.10 -24.62
N ASP A 178 1.99 36.79 -24.68
CA ASP A 178 3.35 36.27 -24.74
C ASP A 178 3.30 34.73 -25.00
N ASP A 179 3.69 34.35 -26.22
CA ASP A 179 4.20 33.05 -26.67
C ASP A 179 3.28 31.80 -26.72
N LEU A 180 2.09 31.82 -26.12
CA LEU A 180 1.14 30.69 -26.26
C LEU A 180 -0.23 31.23 -26.66
N GLY A 181 -0.55 31.13 -27.97
CA GLY A 181 -1.78 31.59 -28.63
C GLY A 181 -3.08 31.04 -28.03
N PHE A 182 -3.39 31.46 -26.81
CA PHE A 182 -4.57 31.14 -26.05
C PHE A 182 -5.62 32.22 -26.30
N SER A 183 -6.37 32.06 -27.39
CA SER A 183 -7.56 32.88 -27.63
C SER A 183 -8.73 32.37 -26.77
N LEU A 184 -9.40 33.33 -26.13
CA LEU A 184 -10.61 33.10 -25.34
C LEU A 184 -11.88 33.12 -26.22
N GLY A 185 -11.74 33.42 -27.52
CA GLY A 185 -12.82 33.53 -28.51
C GLY A 185 -14.02 34.32 -27.98
N THR A 186 -15.21 33.81 -28.27
CA THR A 186 -16.48 34.41 -27.81
C THR A 186 -16.75 34.38 -26.29
N LEU A 187 -15.87 33.79 -25.48
CA LEU A 187 -16.07 33.70 -24.03
C LEU A 187 -15.77 35.03 -23.30
N LYS A 188 -15.03 35.94 -23.93
CA LYS A 188 -14.79 37.31 -23.43
C LYS A 188 -15.91 38.22 -23.94
N SER A 189 -16.92 38.47 -23.11
CA SER A 189 -17.93 39.52 -23.39
C SER A 189 -17.29 40.90 -23.28
N LYS A 190 -17.71 41.86 -24.11
CA LYS A 190 -17.20 43.25 -24.21
C LYS A 190 -17.25 44.07 -22.90
N SER A 191 -17.79 43.50 -21.82
CA SER A 191 -17.76 44.08 -20.47
C SER A 191 -16.77 43.28 -19.63
N GLY A 192 -15.74 43.93 -19.09
CA GLY A 192 -14.59 43.34 -18.35
C GLY A 192 -14.89 42.51 -17.10
N ARG A 193 -16.12 41.99 -16.92
CA ARG A 193 -16.49 41.02 -15.89
C ARG A 193 -16.93 39.72 -16.55
N ILE A 194 -16.04 38.73 -16.53
CA ILE A 194 -16.28 37.39 -17.05
C ILE A 194 -17.25 36.66 -16.09
N ARG A 195 -18.56 36.73 -16.35
CA ARG A 195 -19.50 35.71 -15.84
C ARG A 195 -19.39 34.50 -16.76
N GLY A 196 -18.32 33.74 -16.59
CA GLY A 196 -18.06 32.56 -17.39
C GLY A 196 -19.13 31.48 -17.17
N PRO A 197 -19.36 30.58 -18.14
CA PRO A 197 -20.19 29.41 -17.94
C PRO A 197 -19.68 28.62 -16.72
N PRO A 198 -20.57 28.02 -15.91
CA PRO A 198 -20.19 27.36 -14.67
C PRO A 198 -19.11 26.31 -14.93
N VAL A 199 -18.03 26.35 -14.14
CA VAL A 199 -16.93 25.39 -14.23
C VAL A 199 -17.50 23.99 -13.98
N ASP A 200 -17.53 23.18 -15.03
CA ASP A 200 -18.20 21.89 -14.99
C ASP A 200 -17.44 20.94 -14.06
N SER A 201 -18.04 20.55 -12.93
CA SER A 201 -17.41 19.68 -11.90
C SER A 201 -16.90 18.33 -12.44
N LYS A 202 -17.31 17.99 -13.66
CA LYS A 202 -16.94 16.78 -14.42
C LYS A 202 -15.53 16.84 -15.00
N THR A 203 -14.97 18.03 -15.21
CA THR A 203 -13.62 18.24 -15.77
C THR A 203 -12.51 18.16 -14.72
N LYS A 204 -12.88 18.12 -13.43
CA LYS A 204 -11.93 17.92 -12.34
C LYS A 204 -11.16 16.61 -12.58
N ALA A 205 -9.84 16.70 -12.58
CA ALA A 205 -8.96 15.55 -12.73
C ALA A 205 -9.31 14.49 -11.66
N ARG A 206 -9.58 13.27 -12.11
CA ARG A 206 -9.90 12.15 -11.23
C ARG A 206 -8.69 11.25 -11.08
N ILE A 207 -8.45 10.82 -9.85
CA ILE A 207 -7.43 9.85 -9.51
C ILE A 207 -7.84 8.47 -10.08
N SER A 208 -6.90 7.74 -10.68
CA SER A 208 -7.15 6.37 -11.17
C SER A 208 -7.52 5.44 -10.02
N LYS A 209 -8.26 4.35 -10.29
CA LYS A 209 -8.62 3.38 -9.23
C LYS A 209 -7.39 2.80 -8.53
N THR A 210 -6.31 2.55 -9.26
CA THR A 210 -5.05 2.04 -8.71
C THR A 210 -4.39 3.06 -7.79
N LEU A 211 -4.38 4.33 -8.17
CA LEU A 211 -3.82 5.40 -7.33
C LEU A 211 -4.72 5.69 -6.11
N GLN A 212 -6.05 5.62 -6.26
CA GLN A 212 -6.98 5.71 -5.12
C GLN A 212 -6.72 4.60 -4.11
N GLN A 213 -6.58 3.35 -4.56
CA GLN A 213 -6.26 2.22 -3.68
C GLN A 213 -4.88 2.39 -3.02
N LYS A 214 -3.89 2.90 -3.75
CA LYS A 214 -2.55 3.17 -3.20
C LYS A 214 -2.60 4.25 -2.12
N LEU A 215 -3.32 5.34 -2.37
CA LEU A 215 -3.51 6.44 -1.41
C LEU A 215 -4.29 5.98 -0.17
N GLN A 216 -5.32 5.17 -0.35
CA GLN A 216 -6.06 4.56 0.76
C GLN A 216 -5.17 3.64 1.61
N LYS A 217 -4.36 2.76 0.99
CA LYS A 217 -3.40 1.90 1.70
C LYS A 217 -2.36 2.72 2.48
N GLN A 218 -1.89 3.82 1.91
CA GLN A 218 -0.99 4.73 2.59
C GLN A 218 -1.66 5.37 3.81
N ASN A 219 -2.90 5.84 3.67
CA ASN A 219 -3.67 6.40 4.78
C ASN A 219 -3.96 5.38 5.89
N VAL A 220 -4.17 4.09 5.56
CA VAL A 220 -4.32 3.03 6.57
C VAL A 220 -2.99 2.74 7.29
N THR A 221 -1.87 2.76 6.56
CA THR A 221 -0.53 2.48 7.12
C THR A 221 -0.02 3.63 8.00
N TRP A 222 -0.37 4.87 7.66
CA TRP A 222 0.04 6.07 8.39
C TRP A 222 -1.00 6.55 9.41
N GLY A 223 -2.28 6.26 9.20
CA GLY A 223 -3.41 6.62 10.07
C GLY A 223 -3.82 5.53 11.06
N GLY A 224 -3.18 4.36 11.04
CA GLY A 224 -3.31 3.37 12.10
C GLY A 224 -2.60 3.85 13.35
N SER A 225 -3.34 4.50 14.26
CA SER A 225 -2.97 4.60 15.67
C SER A 225 -2.96 3.19 16.28
N THR A 226 -1.94 2.42 15.96
CA THR A 226 -1.62 1.20 16.71
C THR A 226 -1.02 1.66 18.03
N THR A 227 -1.46 1.07 19.14
CA THR A 227 -0.95 1.26 20.51
C THR A 227 0.58 1.25 20.63
N VAL A 228 1.29 0.62 19.68
CA VAL A 228 2.77 0.60 19.58
C VAL A 228 3.37 1.98 19.22
N LYS A 229 2.66 2.85 18.50
CA LYS A 229 3.11 4.24 18.25
C LYS A 229 2.79 5.20 19.40
N LYS A 230 2.04 4.77 20.42
CA LYS A 230 1.72 5.59 21.60
C LYS A 230 2.93 5.84 22.51
N HIS A 231 4.04 5.13 22.28
CA HIS A 231 5.34 5.40 22.93
C HIS A 231 6.23 6.38 22.17
N VAL A 232 5.69 7.09 21.16
CA VAL A 232 6.34 8.32 20.69
C VAL A 232 6.11 9.36 21.79
N SER A 233 7.21 9.76 22.42
CA SER A 233 7.37 10.79 23.45
C SER A 233 6.26 11.83 23.50
N GLY A 234 5.72 12.10 24.70
CA GLY A 234 4.63 13.04 24.98
C GLY A 234 4.86 14.52 24.59
N THR A 235 5.90 14.80 23.81
CA THR A 235 6.23 16.09 23.22
C THR A 235 6.02 16.13 21.70
N ALA A 236 5.72 15.00 21.05
CA ALA A 236 5.47 14.96 19.61
C ALA A 236 4.00 15.31 19.29
N SER A 237 3.78 16.51 18.75
CA SER A 237 2.47 16.95 18.24
C SER A 237 2.09 16.19 16.97
N SER A 238 0.92 15.54 16.96
CA SER A 238 0.40 14.83 15.79
C SER A 238 -0.24 15.80 14.80
N VAL A 239 0.46 16.11 13.71
CA VAL A 239 -0.11 16.85 12.56
C VAL A 239 -0.72 15.85 11.58
N ALA A 240 -2.04 15.88 11.40
CA ALA A 240 -2.75 15.02 10.44
C ALA A 240 -3.12 15.84 9.19
N PHE A 241 -2.63 15.42 8.02
CA PHE A 241 -2.91 16.07 6.75
C PHE A 241 -4.17 15.46 6.12
N THR A 242 -5.32 16.15 6.19
CA THR A 242 -6.53 15.70 5.50
C THR A 242 -6.70 16.43 4.17
N PRO A 243 -7.11 15.75 3.08
CA PRO A 243 -7.12 16.35 1.74
C PRO A 243 -8.30 17.30 1.47
N LEU A 244 -9.14 17.60 2.47
CA LEU A 244 -10.37 18.39 2.27
C LEU A 244 -10.42 19.70 3.06
N GLN A 245 -9.62 19.88 4.12
CA GLN A 245 -9.66 21.08 4.96
C GLN A 245 -8.35 21.25 5.74
N GLY A 246 -7.33 21.88 5.14
CA GLY A 246 -6.19 22.51 5.83
C GLY A 246 -5.39 21.68 6.84
N LEU A 247 -4.38 22.31 7.44
CA LEU A 247 -3.66 21.79 8.60
C LEU A 247 -4.51 22.05 9.85
N GLU A 248 -5.34 21.10 10.25
CA GLU A 248 -6.04 21.18 11.53
C GLU A 248 -5.16 20.57 12.62
N ILE A 249 -4.69 21.41 13.56
CA ILE A 249 -4.01 20.97 14.77
C ILE A 249 -5.09 20.40 15.69
N VAL A 250 -5.30 19.08 15.64
CA VAL A 250 -6.17 18.40 16.59
C VAL A 250 -5.45 18.39 17.94
N ASN A 251 -5.89 19.22 18.88
CA ASN A 251 -5.39 19.23 20.25
C ASN A 251 -5.99 18.02 21.02
N PRO A 252 -5.22 16.96 21.33
CA PRO A 252 -5.75 15.77 22.01
C PRO A 252 -6.26 16.07 23.44
N GLN A 253 -5.81 17.17 24.06
CA GLN A 253 -6.28 17.59 25.38
C GLN A 253 -7.73 18.11 25.36
N ALA A 254 -8.27 18.50 24.20
CA ALA A 254 -9.67 18.91 24.07
C ALA A 254 -10.64 17.73 24.30
N ALA A 255 -10.22 16.50 23.98
CA ALA A 255 -10.99 15.30 24.26
C ALA A 255 -10.97 14.95 25.75
N GLU A 256 -9.83 15.14 26.42
CA GLU A 256 -9.69 14.91 27.86
C GLU A 256 -10.55 15.87 28.68
N LYS A 257 -10.65 17.15 28.30
CA LYS A 257 -11.55 18.12 28.96
C LYS A 257 -13.02 17.69 28.89
N LYS A 258 -13.50 17.24 27.73
CA LYS A 258 -14.89 16.76 27.59
C LYS A 258 -15.18 15.53 28.45
N VAL A 259 -14.23 14.61 28.56
CA VAL A 259 -14.37 13.41 29.41
C VAL A 259 -14.30 13.79 30.89
N GLN A 260 -13.43 14.73 31.28
CA GLN A 260 -13.35 15.25 32.64
C GLN A 260 -14.62 16.02 33.05
N GLU A 261 -15.16 16.86 32.19
CA GLU A 261 -16.44 17.57 32.42
C GLU A 261 -17.61 16.59 32.58
N ALA A 262 -17.69 15.57 31.74
CA ALA A 262 -18.70 14.52 31.86
C ALA A 262 -18.56 13.75 33.18
N ASN A 263 -17.33 13.38 33.57
CA ASN A 263 -17.07 12.68 34.82
C ASN A 263 -17.36 13.55 36.05
N GLN A 264 -17.07 14.86 36.01
CA GLN A 264 -17.44 15.78 37.09
C GLN A 264 -18.97 15.91 37.27
N LYS A 265 -19.73 15.81 36.17
CA LYS A 265 -21.19 15.88 36.23
C LYS A 265 -21.83 14.66 36.90
N TYR A 266 -21.24 13.48 36.74
CA TYR A 266 -21.79 12.21 37.25
C TYR A 266 -21.14 11.70 38.53
N PHE A 267 -19.88 12.02 38.79
CA PHE A 267 -19.08 11.46 39.88
C PHE A 267 -18.33 12.54 40.70
N SER A 268 -18.85 13.76 40.79
CA SER A 268 -18.25 14.76 41.69
C SER A 268 -18.54 14.43 43.15
N THR A 269 -17.51 14.49 43.98
CA THR A 269 -17.57 14.34 45.44
C THR A 269 -18.36 15.45 46.14
N THR A 270 -18.68 16.53 45.42
CA THR A 270 -19.39 17.71 45.94
C THR A 270 -20.85 17.79 45.46
N ALA A 271 -21.23 17.10 44.38
CA ALA A 271 -22.63 17.09 43.93
C ALA A 271 -23.42 16.02 44.70
N GLY A 272 -24.27 16.47 45.62
CA GLY A 272 -25.22 15.59 46.32
C GLY A 272 -26.30 15.05 45.38
N PHE A 273 -26.81 13.85 45.68
CA PHE A 273 -27.92 13.25 44.96
C PHE A 273 -29.21 14.07 45.15
N LEU A 274 -29.85 14.47 44.05
CA LEU A 274 -31.18 15.09 44.07
C LEU A 274 -32.26 14.01 44.22
N LYS A 275 -32.97 14.02 45.35
CA LYS A 275 -34.16 13.20 45.55
C LYS A 275 -35.28 13.76 44.67
N ILE A 276 -35.61 13.06 43.58
CA ILE A 276 -36.78 13.37 42.75
C ILE A 276 -38.01 12.97 43.56
N ASN A 277 -38.74 13.95 44.11
CA ASN A 277 -40.05 13.69 44.68
C ASN A 277 -41.02 13.40 43.52
N ARG A 278 -41.53 12.17 43.45
CA ARG A 278 -42.72 11.89 42.65
C ARG A 278 -43.90 12.55 43.35
N SER A 279 -44.39 13.65 42.81
CA SER A 279 -45.68 14.20 43.20
C SER A 279 -46.76 13.22 42.77
N ASP A 280 -47.55 12.75 43.74
CA ASP A 280 -48.70 11.88 43.55
C ASP A 280 -49.67 12.50 42.53
N GLN A 281 -49.87 11.80 41.41
CA GLN A 281 -51.03 12.00 40.56
C GLN A 281 -52.17 11.16 41.15
N LYS A 282 -53.10 11.83 41.82
CA LYS A 282 -54.49 11.38 41.87
C LYS A 282 -55.23 11.93 40.66
#